data_AF-A0AAV3XJJ8-F1
#
_entry.id   AF-A0AAV3XJJ8-F1
#
_cell.length_a   1.000
_cell.length_b   1.000
_cell.length_c   1.000
_cell.angle_alpha   90.00
_cell.angle_beta   90.00
_cell.angle_gamma   90.00
#
_symmetry.space_group_name_H-M   'P 1'
#
loop_
_entity.id
_entity.type
_entity.pdbx_description
1 polymer ?
#
loop_
_entity_poly.entity_id
_entity_poly.type
_entity_poly.pdbx_seq_one_letter_code
_entity_poly.pdbx_strand_id
1 'polypeptide(L)' 'MYEELKVDEYWVVDVQKAQILAFEILADGGSRRIYQSQTLPGLAISVLEEALERSRQPDQSQVGSWLLTQFQQM' A
#
# COMPACT_ATOMS: atom_id res chain seq x y z
N MET A 1 -10.33 14.59 -12.33
CA MET A 1 -8.85 14.46 -12.24
C MET A 1 -8.57 13.37 -11.21
N TYR A 2 -7.86 12.30 -11.60
CA TYR A 2 -7.83 10.91 -11.08
C TYR A 2 -8.91 9.95 -11.64
N GLU A 3 -10.13 10.39 -11.91
CA GLU A 3 -11.15 9.54 -12.57
C GLU A 3 -10.90 9.32 -14.08
N GLU A 4 -9.95 10.04 -14.69
CA GLU A 4 -9.50 9.80 -16.07
C GLU A 4 -8.37 8.77 -16.16
N LEU A 5 -7.79 8.40 -15.01
CA LEU A 5 -6.81 7.32 -14.93
C LEU A 5 -7.60 6.03 -14.69
N LYS A 6 -7.64 5.15 -15.69
CA LYS A 6 -8.21 3.79 -15.59
C LYS A 6 -7.36 2.92 -14.66
N VAL A 7 -7.30 3.27 -13.38
CA VAL A 7 -6.60 2.52 -12.34
C VAL A 7 -7.61 1.74 -11.51
N ASP A 8 -7.29 0.49 -11.20
CA ASP A 8 -8.18 -0.40 -10.44
C ASP A 8 -8.20 -0.04 -8.95
N GLU A 9 -7.13 0.59 -8.44
CA GLU A 9 -7.03 1.10 -7.06
C GLU A 9 -6.15 2.35 -6.96
N TYR A 10 -6.37 3.14 -5.91
CA TYR A 10 -5.51 4.29 -5.56
C TYR A 10 -5.30 4.34 -4.05
N TRP A 11 -4.09 4.74 -3.64
CA TRP A 11 -3.71 4.78 -2.23
C TRP A 11 -3.28 6.19 -1.83
N VAL A 12 -3.71 6.61 -0.64
CA VAL A 12 -3.27 7.84 0.02
C VAL A 12 -2.31 7.45 1.12
N VAL A 13 -1.07 7.95 1.06
CA VAL A 13 -0.01 7.62 2.03
C VAL A 13 0.27 8.84 2.91
N ASP A 14 -0.05 8.72 4.20
CA ASP A 14 0.42 9.66 5.23
C ASP A 14 1.78 9.19 5.75
N VAL A 15 2.85 9.71 5.16
CA VAL A 15 4.23 9.38 5.55
C VAL A 15 4.58 9.85 6.97
N GLN A 16 3.94 10.91 7.47
CA GLN A 16 4.19 11.44 8.81
C GLN A 16 3.59 10.56 9.89
N LYS A 17 2.47 9.88 9.60
CA LYS A 17 1.83 8.93 10.52
C LYS A 17 2.10 7.46 10.19
N ALA A 18 2.77 7.18 9.06
CA ALA A 18 2.96 5.84 8.51
C ALA A 18 1.63 5.10 8.35
N GLN A 19 0.65 5.80 7.77
CA GLN A 19 -0.70 5.29 7.54
C GLN A 19 -1.02 5.30 6.06
N ILE A 20 -1.74 4.27 5.62
CA ILE A 20 -2.14 4.12 4.22
C ILE A 20 -3.65 3.91 4.14
N LEU A 21 -4.30 4.77 3.35
CA LEU A 21 -5.71 4.63 2.98
C LEU A 21 -5.75 4.11 1.55
N ALA A 22 -6.03 2.83 1.38
CA ALA A 22 -6.16 2.20 0.07
C ALA A 22 -7.63 2.10 -0.33
N PHE A 23 -7.92 2.37 -1.60
CA PHE A 23 -9.26 2.29 -2.15
C PHE A 23 -9.26 1.61 -3.52
N GLU A 24 -10.21 0.72 -3.76
CA GLU A 24 -10.52 0.21 -5.10
C GLU A 24 -11.58 1.10 -5.76
N ILE A 25 -11.53 1.20 -7.09
CA ILE A 25 -12.55 1.89 -7.89
C ILE A 25 -13.63 0.89 -8.30
N LEU A 26 -14.89 1.19 -8.00
CA LEU A 26 -16.01 0.32 -8.34
C LEU A 26 -16.54 0.65 -9.75
N ALA A 27 -16.95 -0.38 -10.50
CA ALA A 27 -17.42 -0.24 -11.88
C ALA A 27 -18.72 0.56 -12.02
N ASP A 28 -19.53 0.62 -10.96
CA ASP A 28 -20.75 1.42 -10.84
C ASP A 28 -20.49 2.86 -10.33
N GLY A 29 -19.22 3.22 -10.14
CA GLY A 29 -18.79 4.50 -9.60
C GLY A 29 -18.55 4.46 -8.09
N GLY A 30 -17.74 5.41 -7.62
CA GLY A 30 -17.33 5.46 -6.23
C GLY A 30 -16.13 4.57 -5.91
N SER A 31 -15.78 4.51 -4.63
CA SER A 31 -14.57 3.86 -4.15
C SER A 31 -14.83 3.10 -2.86
N ARG A 32 -14.27 1.90 -2.71
CA ARG A 32 -14.36 1.13 -1.46
C ARG A 32 -12.99 1.04 -0.81
N ARG A 33 -12.95 1.25 0.52
CA ARG A 33 -11.71 1.07 1.28
C ARG A 33 -11.31 -0.40 1.30
N ILE A 34 -10.05 -0.67 1.01
CA ILE A 34 -9.44 -2.00 1.01
C ILE A 34 -8.30 -2.09 2.02
N TYR A 35 -8.07 -3.31 2.51
CA TYR A 35 -6.96 -3.63 3.43
C TYR A 35 -5.94 -4.59 2.79
N GLN A 36 -6.24 -5.07 1.59
CA GLN A 36 -5.39 -5.90 0.76
C GLN A 36 -5.45 -5.33 -0.65
N SER A 37 -4.31 -5.27 -1.33
CA SER A 37 -4.23 -4.78 -2.72
C SER A 37 -4.97 -5.71 -3.66
N GLN A 38 -5.71 -5.12 -4.60
CA GLN A 38 -6.33 -5.85 -5.70
C GLN A 38 -5.36 -6.05 -6.87
N THR A 39 -4.39 -5.14 -7.04
CA THR A 39 -3.39 -5.21 -8.12
C THR A 39 -2.19 -6.09 -7.77
N LEU A 40 -1.91 -6.26 -6.48
CA LEU A 40 -0.89 -7.12 -5.91
C LEU A 40 -1.55 -8.14 -4.96
N PRO A 41 -2.12 -9.24 -5.51
CA PRO A 41 -2.76 -10.27 -4.69
C PRO A 41 -1.83 -10.77 -3.60
N GLY A 42 -2.35 -10.90 -2.38
CA GLY A 42 -1.55 -11.31 -1.22
C GLY A 42 -0.96 -10.14 -0.42
N LEU A 43 -0.82 -8.94 -1.00
CA LEU A 43 -0.24 -7.80 -0.31
C LEU A 43 -1.25 -7.12 0.63
N ALA A 44 -1.07 -7.32 1.93
CA ALA A 44 -1.79 -6.55 2.95
C ALA A 44 -1.22 -5.13 3.06
N ILE A 45 -2.10 -4.12 3.13
CA ILE A 45 -1.71 -2.70 3.23
C ILE A 45 -0.94 -2.44 4.53
N SER A 46 -1.23 -3.19 5.60
CA SER A 46 -0.50 -3.12 6.87
C SER A 46 1.00 -3.44 6.75
N VAL A 47 1.41 -4.27 5.76
CA VAL A 47 2.83 -4.57 5.50
C VAL A 47 3.56 -3.31 5.03
N LEU A 48 2.88 -2.49 4.23
CA LEU A 48 3.43 -1.22 3.75
C LEU A 48 3.48 -0.17 4.86
N GLU A 49 2.48 -0.12 5.74
CA GLU A 49 2.51 0.73 6.94
C GLU A 49 3.68 0.35 7.86
N GLU A 50 3.93 -0.95 8.06
CA GLU A 50 5.08 -1.43 8.81
C GLU A 50 6.42 -1.11 8.11
N ALA A 51 6.46 -1.17 6.77
CA ALA A 51 7.63 -0.72 6.00
C ALA A 51 7.91 0.77 6.23
N LEU A 52 6.87 1.61 6.24
CA LEU A 52 6.98 3.05 6.53
C LEU A 52 7.48 3.30 7.95
N GLU A 53 6.96 2.58 8.95
CA GLU A 53 7.47 2.68 10.32
C GLU A 53 8.94 2.26 10.43
N ARG A 54 9.32 1.13 9.81
CA ARG A 54 10.71 0.65 9.77
C ARG A 54 11.63 1.64 9.06
N SER A 55 11.15 2.34 8.01
CA SER A 55 11.92 3.34 7.26
C SER A 55 12.35 4.56 8.08
N ARG A 56 11.71 4.79 9.23
CA ARG A 56 12.09 5.85 10.18
C ARG A 56 13.36 5.50 10.96
N GLN A 57 13.77 4.24 10.95
CA GLN A 57 15.02 3.82 11.56
C GLN A 57 16.19 4.10 10.61
N PRO A 58 17.41 4.32 11.13
CA PRO A 58 18.55 4.78 10.33
C PRO A 58 18.97 3.81 9.22
N ASP A 59 18.62 2.52 9.34
CA ASP A 59 19.08 1.48 8.42
C ASP A 59 18.08 1.21 7.29
N GLN A 60 18.02 2.13 6.34
CA GLN A 60 17.16 2.03 5.16
C GLN A 60 17.45 0.78 4.31
N SER A 61 18.68 0.26 4.35
CA SER A 61 19.08 -0.94 3.58
C SER A 61 18.42 -2.21 4.09
N GLN A 62 18.14 -2.27 5.39
CA GLN A 62 17.43 -3.39 6.02
C GLN A 62 15.94 -3.39 5.70
N VAL A 63 15.31 -2.21 5.52
CA VAL A 63 13.87 -2.10 5.26
C VAL A 63 13.51 -2.66 3.90
N GLY A 64 14.29 -2.33 2.86
CA GLY A 64 14.08 -2.88 1.51
C GLY A 64 14.27 -4.40 1.49
N SER A 65 15.31 -4.91 2.16
CA SER A 65 15.56 -6.35 2.27
C SER A 65 14.43 -7.06 3.00
N TRP A 66 13.94 -6.50 4.11
CA TRP A 66 12.81 -7.01 4.84
C TRP A 66 11.53 -7.03 3.99
N LEU A 67 11.21 -5.94 3.28
CA LEU A 67 10.01 -5.86 2.45
C LEU A 67 10.01 -6.94 1.35
N LEU A 68 11.17 -7.22 0.76
CA LEU A 68 11.32 -8.32 -0.20
C LEU A 68 11.00 -9.68 0.42
N THR A 69 11.36 -9.92 1.69
CA THR A 69 10.98 -11.17 2.38
C THR A 69 9.47 -11.29 2.57
N GLN A 70 8.77 -10.16 2.78
CA GLN A 70 7.31 -10.17 2.91
C GLN A 70 6.66 -10.53 1.57
N PHE A 71 7.18 -9.99 0.46
CA PHE A 71 6.71 -10.33 -0.89
C PHE A 71 7.03 -11.76 -1.33
N GLN A 72 7.96 -12.45 -0.68
CA GLN A 72 8.23 -13.87 -0.92
C GLN A 72 7.28 -14.79 -0.13
N GLN A 73 6.62 -14.28 0.90
CA GLN A 73 5.72 -15.04 1.77
C GLN A 73 4.25 -14.90 1.38
N MET A 74 3.95 -14.01 0.43
CA MET A 74 2.60 -13.78 -0.11
C MET A 74 2.22 -14.78 -1.20
#